data_AF-G8S6X3-F1
#
_entry.id   AF-G8S6X3-F1
#
_cell.length_a   1.000
_cell.length_b   1.000
_cell.length_c   1.000
_cell.angle_alpha   90.00
_cell.angle_beta   90.00
_cell.angle_gamma   90.00
#
_symmetry.space_group_name_H-M   'P 1'
#
loop_
_entity.id
_entity.type
_entity.pdbx_description
1 polymer ?
#
loop_
_entity_poly.entity_id
_entity_poly.type
_entity_poly.pdbx_seq_one_letter_code
_entity_poly.pdbx_strand_id
1 'polypeptide(L)'
;MNASSTEPLPPWWKKVHDTAQLLASQLNAAVGQASRDGVYTPPPGSPPPRRRRQAASLRHLAEVIRTHRLAPGMSVDKDDIAAVLAGDPRRITDPVLVIAVARAAHQIADLPFTDDDADRLRVASAHVAALTDVARQADEKAPRTVPARLKPVEPPVIDAYFTTRRPRRRWPLVATASGSVLLAGIGTFLVLGDRKSEKPSPPSATETRPAPVAADAECRLGATDDDIIANTPALFDDDRATRLSPTLDFDQMNGSARYARHDGRTYYWGRAGSDDQDPHAGGARIRWSTPDGRWRSCASALATTERGYVHTPAVATTIGGQPITVQICLWRDEPRRENCTQQISNGR
;
A
#
# COMPACT_ATOMS: atom_id res chain seq x y z
N MET A 1 20.55 38.89 32.83
CA MET A 1 19.27 38.29 32.41
C MET A 1 19.61 37.32 31.30
N ASN A 2 19.71 36.03 31.63
CA ASN A 2 20.14 35.00 30.68
C ASN A 2 18.96 34.64 29.79
N ALA A 3 19.09 34.92 28.50
CA ALA A 3 18.23 34.38 27.46
C ALA A 3 18.49 32.87 27.38
N SER A 4 17.68 32.09 28.09
CA SER A 4 17.61 30.64 27.90
C SER A 4 17.09 30.39 26.49
N SER A 5 18.01 30.06 25.58
CA SER A 5 17.71 29.52 24.27
C SER A 5 16.84 28.27 24.44
N THR A 6 15.56 28.39 24.10
CA THR A 6 14.64 27.25 23.94
C THR A 6 15.04 26.47 22.70
N GLU A 7 16.04 25.61 22.86
CA GLU A 7 16.31 24.54 21.90
C GLU A 7 15.04 23.67 21.81
N PRO A 8 14.51 23.39 20.60
CA PRO A 8 13.32 22.57 20.47
C PRO A 8 13.64 21.17 21.00
N LEU A 9 13.02 20.81 22.13
CA LEU A 9 13.15 19.47 22.69
C LEU A 9 12.78 18.46 21.60
N PRO A 10 13.62 17.45 21.32
CA PRO A 10 13.28 16.43 20.34
C PRO A 10 11.96 15.77 20.77
N PRO A 11 11.04 15.48 19.83
CA PRO A 11 9.74 14.93 20.18
C PRO A 11 9.96 13.63 20.93
N TRP A 12 9.40 13.50 22.13
CA TRP A 12 9.57 12.33 22.99
C TRP A 12 9.12 11.02 22.31
N TRP A 13 8.30 11.13 21.26
CA TRP A 13 7.91 10.05 20.34
C TRP A 13 9.04 9.51 19.45
N LYS A 14 10.08 10.32 19.17
CA LYS A 14 11.22 9.90 18.34
C LYS A 14 11.93 8.69 18.93
N LYS A 15 12.18 8.69 20.24
CA LYS A 15 12.86 7.58 20.92
C LYS A 15 12.00 6.29 20.90
N VAL A 16 10.68 6.42 21.00
CA VAL A 16 9.75 5.27 20.85
C VAL A 16 9.88 4.70 19.44
N HIS A 17 9.80 5.55 18.42
CA HIS A 17 9.88 5.12 17.02
C HIS A 17 11.24 4.48 16.69
N ASP A 18 12.35 5.12 17.07
CA ASP A 18 13.71 4.61 16.83
C ASP A 18 13.90 3.23 17.48
N THR A 19 13.41 3.04 18.71
CA THR A 19 13.53 1.77 19.42
C THR A 19 12.62 0.69 18.83
N ALA A 20 11.40 1.06 18.43
CA ALA A 20 10.48 0.16 17.75
C ALA A 20 11.03 -0.29 16.39
N GLN A 21 11.61 0.63 15.61
CA GLN A 21 12.25 0.32 14.34
C GLN A 21 13.48 -0.56 14.51
N LEU A 22 14.28 -0.36 15.57
CA LEU A 22 15.41 -1.23 15.85
C LEU A 22 14.95 -2.67 16.13
N LEU A 23 13.93 -2.87 16.96
CA LEU A 23 13.36 -4.19 17.23
C LEU A 23 12.75 -4.81 15.96
N ALA A 24 12.01 -4.02 15.18
CA ALA A 24 11.44 -4.46 13.91
C ALA A 24 12.52 -4.87 12.91
N SER A 25 13.64 -4.15 12.86
CA SER A 25 14.77 -4.46 11.97
C SER A 25 15.42 -5.80 12.32
N GLN A 26 15.53 -6.14 13.62
CA GLN A 26 16.03 -7.44 14.07
C GLN A 26 15.09 -8.57 13.63
N LEU A 27 13.78 -8.38 13.78
CA LEU A 27 12.78 -9.35 13.32
C LEU A 27 12.79 -9.50 11.80
N ASN A 28 12.90 -8.39 11.06
CA ASN A 28 13.03 -8.41 9.60
C ASN A 28 14.29 -9.14 9.14
N ALA A 29 15.40 -9.05 9.89
CA ALA A 29 16.61 -9.82 9.58
C ALA A 29 16.36 -11.34 9.71
N ALA A 30 15.69 -11.77 10.79
CA ALA A 30 15.33 -13.17 10.99
C ALA A 30 14.33 -13.67 9.92
N VAL A 31 13.30 -12.87 9.59
CA VAL A 31 12.33 -13.19 8.53
C VAL A 31 13.00 -13.22 7.15
N GLY A 32 13.92 -12.30 6.87
CA GLY A 32 14.70 -12.26 5.64
C GLY A 32 15.60 -13.49 5.50
N GLN A 33 16.21 -13.96 6.59
CA GLN A 33 16.96 -15.21 6.60
C GLN A 33 16.05 -16.42 6.35
N ALA A 34 14.92 -16.51 7.05
CA ALA A 34 13.92 -17.55 6.84
C ALA A 34 13.35 -17.56 5.41
N SER A 35 13.24 -16.40 4.75
CA SER A 35 12.81 -16.30 3.36
C SER A 35 13.86 -16.83 2.37
N ARG A 36 15.15 -16.72 2.69
CA ARG A 36 16.25 -17.16 1.84
C ARG A 36 16.53 -18.65 2.00
N ASP A 37 16.61 -19.10 3.25
CA ASP A 37 17.10 -20.43 3.61
C ASP A 37 15.96 -21.44 3.81
N GLY A 38 14.75 -20.94 4.10
CA GLY A 38 13.60 -21.76 4.43
C GLY A 38 12.83 -22.29 3.24
N VAL A 39 12.00 -23.31 3.50
CA VAL A 39 11.09 -23.92 2.52
C VAL A 39 9.64 -23.73 2.96
N TYR A 40 8.76 -23.37 2.03
CA TYR A 40 7.33 -23.34 2.30
C TYR A 40 6.82 -24.77 2.55
N THR A 41 6.30 -25.01 3.75
CA THR A 41 5.65 -26.26 4.11
C THR A 41 4.17 -25.98 4.39
N PRO A 42 3.23 -26.56 3.63
CA PRO A 42 1.81 -26.33 3.87
C PRO A 42 1.40 -26.89 5.25
N PRO A 43 0.44 -26.23 5.93
CA PRO A 43 -0.11 -26.75 7.18
C PRO A 43 -0.67 -28.18 7.02
N PRO A 44 -0.58 -29.03 8.05
CA PRO A 44 -1.19 -30.36 8.04
C PRO A 44 -2.67 -30.30 7.66
N GLY A 45 -3.09 -31.18 6.75
CA GLY A 45 -4.48 -31.26 6.27
C GLY A 45 -4.89 -30.17 5.27
N SER A 46 -4.00 -29.24 4.90
CA SER A 46 -4.27 -28.28 3.83
C SER A 46 -3.89 -28.87 2.47
N PRO A 47 -4.71 -28.68 1.41
CA PRO A 47 -4.32 -29.09 0.07
C PRO A 47 -3.08 -28.30 -0.37
N PRO A 48 -2.20 -28.90 -1.19
CA PRO A 48 -1.04 -28.22 -1.71
C PRO A 48 -1.48 -26.95 -2.46
N PRO A 49 -0.79 -25.81 -2.25
CA PRO A 49 -1.22 -24.55 -2.85
C PRO A 49 -1.12 -24.64 -4.38
N ARG A 50 -2.13 -24.11 -5.08
CA ARG A 50 -2.18 -24.06 -6.56
C ARG A 50 -1.04 -23.26 -7.19
N ARG A 51 -0.37 -22.40 -6.42
CA ARG A 51 0.79 -21.60 -6.83
C ARG A 51 1.89 -21.76 -5.79
N ARG A 52 3.14 -21.79 -6.26
CA ARG A 52 4.32 -21.80 -5.39
C ARG A 52 4.28 -20.56 -4.51
N ARG A 53 4.21 -20.77 -3.19
CA ARG A 53 4.28 -19.68 -2.19
C ARG A 53 5.73 -19.50 -1.76
N GLN A 54 6.07 -18.26 -1.40
CA GLN A 54 7.38 -17.94 -0.86
C GLN A 54 7.46 -18.33 0.63
N ALA A 55 8.62 -18.89 1.02
CA ALA A 55 8.97 -19.09 2.41
C ALA A 55 8.98 -17.74 3.15
N ALA A 56 8.71 -17.77 4.46
CA ALA A 56 8.57 -16.60 5.33
C ALA A 56 7.69 -15.43 4.81
N SER A 57 6.83 -15.61 3.80
CA SER A 57 5.81 -14.61 3.47
C SER A 57 4.89 -14.35 4.67
N LEU A 58 4.32 -13.15 4.79
CA LEU A 58 3.44 -12.78 5.92
C LEU A 58 2.35 -13.83 6.19
N ARG A 59 1.77 -14.38 5.13
CA ARG A 59 0.75 -15.43 5.23
C ARG A 59 1.33 -16.77 5.69
N HIS A 60 2.52 -17.15 5.23
CA HIS A 60 3.20 -18.36 5.67
C HIS A 60 3.60 -18.28 7.14
N LEU A 61 4.11 -17.13 7.60
CA LEU A 61 4.38 -16.88 9.02
C LEU A 61 3.11 -17.05 9.86
N ALA A 62 1.98 -16.46 9.45
CA ALA A 62 0.70 -16.61 10.17
C ALA A 62 0.22 -18.07 10.20
N GLU A 63 0.41 -18.80 9.10
CA GLU A 63 0.09 -20.23 8.99
C GLU A 63 0.95 -21.07 9.94
N VAL A 64 2.26 -20.81 10.03
CA VAL A 64 3.19 -21.48 10.96
C VAL A 64 2.83 -21.17 12.42
N ILE A 65 2.61 -19.89 12.77
CA ILE A 65 2.22 -19.48 14.13
C ILE A 65 0.94 -20.20 14.57
N ARG A 66 -0.06 -20.29 13.70
CA ARG A 66 -1.32 -20.98 13.98
C ARG A 66 -1.15 -22.49 14.11
N THR A 67 -0.42 -23.09 13.18
CA THR A 67 -0.21 -24.55 13.13
C THR A 67 0.53 -25.04 14.37
N HIS A 68 1.57 -24.33 14.79
CA HIS A 68 2.41 -24.69 15.93
C HIS A 68 1.99 -24.02 17.24
N ARG A 69 0.87 -23.29 17.26
CA ARG A 69 0.34 -22.57 18.43
C ARG A 69 1.38 -21.68 19.11
N LEU A 70 2.19 -20.98 18.32
CA LEU A 70 3.30 -20.18 18.82
C LEU A 70 2.85 -18.90 19.58
N ALA A 71 1.60 -18.48 19.37
CA ALA A 71 0.97 -17.35 20.06
C ALA A 71 -0.25 -17.84 20.89
N PRO A 72 -0.05 -18.38 22.10
CA PRO A 72 -1.13 -18.91 22.92
C PRO A 72 -2.14 -17.81 23.30
N GLY A 73 -3.43 -18.09 23.10
CA GLY A 73 -4.52 -17.16 23.44
C GLY A 73 -4.77 -16.05 22.41
N MET A 74 -4.05 -16.03 21.29
CA MET A 74 -4.15 -15.00 20.26
C MET A 74 -4.42 -15.60 18.88
N SER A 75 -5.33 -14.99 18.13
CA SER A 75 -5.45 -15.24 16.69
C SER A 75 -4.51 -14.28 15.97
N VAL A 76 -3.48 -14.83 15.33
CA VAL A 76 -2.52 -14.05 14.53
C VAL A 76 -2.84 -14.16 13.05
N ASP A 77 -2.96 -13.02 12.38
CA ASP A 77 -3.11 -12.91 10.94
C ASP A 77 -1.90 -12.24 10.26
N LYS A 78 -1.98 -12.08 8.93
CA LYS A 78 -0.88 -11.50 8.14
C LYS A 78 -0.67 -10.00 8.43
N ASP A 79 -1.70 -9.30 8.87
CA ASP A 79 -1.69 -7.86 9.10
C ASP A 79 -1.11 -7.55 10.48
N ASP A 80 -1.37 -8.40 11.49
CA ASP A 80 -0.67 -8.36 12.78
C ASP A 80 0.85 -8.52 12.60
N ILE A 81 1.27 -9.48 11.76
CA ILE A 81 2.69 -9.72 11.45
C ILE A 81 3.28 -8.53 10.70
N ALA A 82 2.56 -7.99 9.70
CA ALA A 82 3.01 -6.82 8.96
C ALA A 82 3.21 -5.61 9.88
N ALA A 83 2.30 -5.38 10.83
CA ALA A 83 2.40 -4.29 11.80
C ALA A 83 3.62 -4.45 12.73
N VAL A 84 3.91 -5.67 13.20
CA VAL A 84 5.12 -5.95 13.98
C VAL A 84 6.39 -5.68 13.15
N LEU A 85 6.45 -6.19 11.92
CA LEU A 85 7.61 -6.00 11.04
C LEU A 85 7.76 -4.55 10.56
N ALA A 86 6.70 -3.76 10.59
CA ALA A 86 6.73 -2.32 10.32
C ALA A 86 7.12 -1.48 11.56
N GLY A 87 7.26 -2.09 12.73
CA GLY A 87 7.57 -1.36 13.96
C GLY A 87 6.40 -0.57 14.54
N ASP A 88 5.14 -0.99 14.29
CA ASP A 88 3.97 -0.36 14.90
C ASP A 88 4.05 -0.46 16.44
N PRO A 89 4.12 0.67 17.18
CA PRO A 89 4.20 0.68 18.64
C PRO A 89 3.09 -0.10 19.34
N ARG A 90 1.89 -0.23 18.74
CA ARG A 90 0.78 -0.98 19.36
C ARG A 90 0.97 -2.49 19.30
N ARG A 91 1.66 -2.99 18.28
CA ARG A 91 1.83 -4.42 18.03
C ARG A 91 3.18 -4.93 18.49
N ILE A 92 4.23 -4.12 18.35
CA ILE A 92 5.59 -4.51 18.73
C ILE A 92 5.83 -4.49 20.26
N THR A 93 4.92 -3.85 21.01
CA THR A 93 4.91 -3.87 22.48
C THR A 93 4.29 -5.15 23.06
N ASP A 94 3.61 -5.96 22.24
CA ASP A 94 3.10 -7.26 22.66
C ASP A 94 4.22 -8.33 22.55
N PRO A 95 4.79 -8.79 23.68
CA PRO A 95 5.89 -9.75 23.63
C PRO A 95 5.44 -11.11 23.10
N VAL A 96 4.17 -11.51 23.28
CA VAL A 96 3.67 -12.81 22.80
C VAL A 96 3.68 -12.82 21.27
N LEU A 97 3.19 -11.75 20.65
CA LEU A 97 3.18 -11.62 19.20
C LEU A 97 4.59 -11.52 18.62
N VAL A 98 5.46 -10.68 19.21
CA VAL A 98 6.86 -10.51 18.76
C VAL A 98 7.63 -11.83 18.83
N ILE A 99 7.54 -12.55 19.95
CA ILE A 99 8.20 -13.85 20.12
C ILE A 99 7.63 -14.89 19.14
N ALA A 100 6.31 -14.89 18.90
CA ALA A 100 5.70 -15.81 17.95
C ALA A 100 6.19 -15.58 16.52
N VAL A 101 6.35 -14.32 16.08
CA VAL A 101 6.94 -13.98 14.77
C VAL A 101 8.38 -14.48 14.68
N ALA A 102 9.20 -14.22 15.70
CA ALA A 102 10.59 -14.66 15.72
C ALA A 102 10.72 -16.20 15.72
N ARG A 103 9.92 -16.90 16.54
CA ARG A 103 9.87 -18.37 16.58
C ARG A 103 9.47 -18.96 15.24
N ALA A 104 8.45 -18.39 14.59
CA ALA A 104 8.01 -18.84 13.28
C ALA A 104 9.11 -18.66 12.22
N ALA A 105 9.83 -17.53 12.24
CA ALA A 105 10.95 -17.31 11.33
C ALA A 105 12.07 -18.33 11.54
N HIS A 106 12.51 -18.55 12.79
CA HIS A 106 13.54 -19.55 13.11
C HIS A 106 13.12 -20.95 12.72
N GLN A 107 11.86 -21.34 12.97
CA GLN A 107 11.34 -22.64 12.59
C GLN A 107 11.31 -22.84 11.06
N ILE A 108 10.97 -21.81 10.28
CA ILE A 108 11.00 -21.87 8.82
C ILE A 108 12.44 -21.99 8.31
N ALA A 109 13.39 -21.35 8.98
CA ALA A 109 14.82 -21.38 8.65
C ALA A 109 15.55 -22.64 9.16
N ASP A 110 14.86 -23.53 9.89
CA ASP A 110 15.46 -24.66 10.62
C ASP A 110 16.62 -24.24 11.56
N LEU A 111 16.43 -23.10 12.23
CA LEU A 111 17.37 -22.55 13.21
C LEU A 111 16.84 -22.74 14.63
N PRO A 112 17.72 -22.99 15.61
CA PRO A 112 17.32 -23.05 17.01
C PRO A 112 16.83 -21.67 17.48
N PHE A 113 15.76 -21.66 18.28
CA PHE A 113 15.28 -20.49 19.00
C PHE A 113 15.20 -20.82 20.48
N THR A 114 16.03 -20.15 21.28
CA THR A 114 16.20 -20.48 22.71
C THR A 114 15.27 -19.66 23.61
N ASP A 115 15.16 -20.05 24.88
CA ASP A 115 14.45 -19.25 25.87
C ASP A 115 15.16 -17.91 26.13
N ASP A 116 16.49 -17.86 26.02
CA ASP A 116 17.26 -16.61 26.10
C ASP A 116 16.88 -15.62 24.97
N ASP A 117 16.63 -16.12 23.76
CA ASP A 117 16.17 -15.29 22.64
C ASP A 117 14.76 -14.75 22.91
N ALA A 118 13.88 -15.59 23.46
CA ALA A 118 12.54 -15.19 23.88
C ALA A 118 12.58 -14.10 24.96
N ASP A 119 13.49 -14.24 25.93
CA ASP A 119 13.65 -13.30 27.04
C ASP A 119 14.21 -11.96 26.57
N ARG A 120 15.20 -11.96 25.66
CA ARG A 120 15.72 -10.74 25.03
C ARG A 120 14.62 -9.97 24.30
N LEU A 121 13.80 -10.66 23.51
CA LEU A 121 12.68 -10.04 22.80
C LEU A 121 11.60 -9.53 23.77
N ARG A 122 11.32 -10.27 24.85
CA ARG A 122 10.38 -9.82 25.89
C ARG A 122 10.85 -8.54 26.55
N VAL A 123 12.14 -8.45 26.89
CA VAL A 123 12.75 -7.25 27.47
C VAL A 123 12.72 -6.09 26.48
N ALA A 124 13.02 -6.34 25.20
CA ALA A 124 12.96 -5.30 24.16
C ALA A 124 11.53 -4.76 23.97
N SER A 125 10.52 -5.63 23.85
CA SER A 125 9.11 -5.23 23.76
C SER A 125 8.65 -4.45 25.00
N ALA A 126 9.04 -4.92 26.20
CA ALA A 126 8.75 -4.21 27.45
C ALA A 126 9.43 -2.83 27.52
N HIS A 127 10.63 -2.69 26.97
CA HIS A 127 11.31 -1.41 26.88
C HIS A 127 10.57 -0.42 25.96
N VAL A 128 10.11 -0.87 24.79
CA VAL A 128 9.28 -0.04 23.89
C VAL A 128 7.97 0.35 24.56
N ALA A 129 7.35 -0.56 25.33
CA ALA A 129 6.12 -0.28 26.07
C ALA A 129 6.35 0.81 27.14
N ALA A 130 7.43 0.68 27.93
CA ALA A 130 7.81 1.68 28.92
C ALA A 130 8.08 3.06 28.29
N LEU A 131 8.76 3.11 27.15
CA LEU A 131 8.98 4.37 26.42
C LEU A 131 7.66 4.97 25.90
N THR A 132 6.73 4.13 25.47
CA THR A 132 5.39 4.54 25.00
C THR A 132 4.58 5.13 26.15
N ASP A 133 4.64 4.54 27.34
CA ASP A 133 4.00 5.10 28.54
C ASP A 133 4.63 6.43 28.97
N VAL A 134 5.97 6.55 28.91
CA VAL A 134 6.66 7.83 29.19
C VAL A 134 6.25 8.90 28.18
N ALA A 135 6.19 8.55 26.89
CA ALA A 135 5.74 9.45 25.83
C ALA A 135 4.27 9.89 26.05
N ARG A 136 3.39 8.97 26.43
CA ARG A 136 1.99 9.26 26.75
C ARG A 136 1.86 10.18 27.97
N GLN A 137 2.64 9.94 29.04
CA GLN A 137 2.64 10.82 30.21
C GLN A 137 3.19 12.21 29.89
N ALA A 138 4.18 12.31 28.99
CA ALA A 138 4.69 13.59 28.51
C ALA A 138 3.63 14.35 27.71
N ASP A 139 2.89 13.66 26.82
CA ASP A 139 1.74 14.23 26.10
C ASP A 139 0.70 14.80 27.08
N GLU A 140 0.33 14.04 28.12
CA GLU A 140 -0.65 14.45 29.13
C GLU A 140 -0.19 15.69 29.93
N LYS A 141 1.11 15.79 30.25
CA LYS A 141 1.69 16.90 31.02
C LYS A 141 1.93 18.16 30.21
N ALA A 142 1.97 18.05 28.88
CA ALA A 142 2.34 19.15 27.99
C ALA A 142 1.23 19.48 26.97
N PRO A 143 -0.02 19.76 27.39
CA PRO A 143 -1.20 19.85 26.52
C PRO A 143 -1.17 21.01 25.51
N ARG A 144 -0.24 21.98 25.66
CA ARG A 144 -0.05 23.12 24.73
C ARG A 144 1.06 22.91 23.70
N THR A 145 1.92 21.90 23.89
CA THR A 145 3.02 21.52 22.98
C THR A 145 2.67 20.28 22.14
N VAL A 146 1.67 19.52 22.57
CA VAL A 146 1.00 18.53 21.71
C VAL A 146 -0.02 19.28 20.87
N PRO A 147 -0.03 19.15 19.53
CA PRO A 147 -1.14 19.62 18.71
C PRO A 147 -2.45 19.09 19.30
N ALA A 148 -3.35 19.98 19.71
CA ALA A 148 -4.55 19.59 20.43
C ALA A 148 -5.32 18.52 19.63
N ARG A 149 -5.61 17.37 20.26
CA ARG A 149 -6.61 16.42 19.72
C ARG A 149 -7.94 17.18 19.61
N LEU A 150 -8.33 17.53 18.38
CA LEU A 150 -9.66 18.02 18.09
C LEU A 150 -10.67 16.98 18.61
N LYS A 151 -11.52 17.38 19.57
CA LYS A 151 -12.54 16.50 20.12
C LYS A 151 -13.43 16.00 18.97
N PRO A 152 -13.66 14.68 18.84
CA PRO A 152 -14.58 14.19 17.83
C PRO A 152 -15.97 14.74 18.16
N VAL A 153 -16.52 15.54 17.25
CA VAL A 153 -17.92 15.97 17.28
C VAL A 153 -18.76 14.69 17.21
N GLU A 154 -19.63 14.46 18.19
CA GLU A 154 -20.52 13.29 18.19
C GLU A 154 -21.30 13.25 16.88
N PRO A 155 -21.24 12.13 16.13
CA PRO A 155 -21.92 12.04 14.85
C PRO A 155 -23.43 12.02 15.09
N PRO A 156 -24.23 12.72 14.25
CA PRO A 156 -25.67 12.52 14.27
C PRO A 156 -25.98 11.06 13.90
N VAL A 157 -26.69 10.36 14.77
CA VAL A 157 -27.24 9.04 14.50
C VAL A 157 -28.34 9.21 13.46
N ILE A 158 -28.08 8.75 12.23
CA ILE A 158 -29.09 8.70 11.18
C ILE A 158 -29.21 7.25 10.72
N ASP A 159 -30.31 6.61 11.12
CA ASP A 159 -30.74 5.31 10.63
C ASP A 159 -31.10 5.41 9.15
N ALA A 160 -30.27 4.84 8.29
CA ALA A 160 -30.56 4.70 6.87
C ALA A 160 -30.59 3.22 6.48
N TYR A 161 -31.79 2.74 6.18
CA TYR A 161 -32.09 1.42 5.68
C TYR A 161 -31.40 1.17 4.33
N PHE A 162 -30.48 0.20 4.28
CA PHE A 162 -29.88 -0.26 3.02
C PHE A 162 -30.73 -1.39 2.41
N THR A 163 -31.44 -1.10 1.31
CA THR A 163 -32.02 -2.15 0.47
C THR A 163 -30.92 -2.74 -0.43
N THR A 164 -30.47 -3.96 -0.14
CA THR A 164 -29.48 -4.67 -0.96
C THR A 164 -30.11 -5.22 -2.24
N ARG A 165 -29.70 -4.75 -3.43
CA ARG A 165 -30.03 -5.39 -4.71
C ARG A 165 -28.83 -6.24 -5.17
N ARG A 166 -28.99 -7.56 -5.21
CA ARG A 166 -27.95 -8.54 -5.62
C ARG A 166 -27.58 -8.37 -7.11
N PRO A 167 -26.29 -8.47 -7.49
CA PRO A 167 -25.88 -8.45 -8.90
C PRO A 167 -26.09 -9.83 -9.56
N ARG A 168 -26.73 -9.83 -10.72
CA ARG A 168 -26.98 -11.01 -11.57
C ARG A 168 -25.74 -11.31 -12.42
N ARG A 169 -25.20 -12.52 -12.26
CA ARG A 169 -24.04 -13.08 -12.97
C ARG A 169 -24.43 -13.42 -14.43
N ARG A 170 -23.72 -12.88 -15.43
CA ARG A 170 -23.81 -13.35 -16.83
C ARG A 170 -22.47 -13.96 -17.24
N TRP A 171 -22.50 -15.24 -17.64
CA TRP A 171 -21.40 -15.96 -18.27
C TRP A 171 -21.48 -15.80 -19.80
N PRO A 172 -20.37 -15.62 -20.52
CA PRO A 172 -20.34 -15.86 -21.96
C PRO A 172 -19.90 -17.30 -22.26
N LEU A 173 -20.66 -17.97 -23.13
CA LEU A 173 -20.33 -19.25 -23.73
C LEU A 173 -19.29 -19.03 -24.84
N VAL A 174 -18.20 -19.81 -24.80
CA VAL A 174 -17.21 -19.91 -25.87
C VAL A 174 -17.66 -21.02 -26.82
N ALA A 175 -17.90 -20.68 -28.09
CA ALA A 175 -18.08 -21.64 -29.17
C ALA A 175 -16.77 -21.79 -29.93
N THR A 176 -16.20 -22.99 -29.88
CA THR A 176 -15.07 -23.46 -30.67
C THR A 176 -15.51 -23.76 -32.10
N ALA A 177 -14.74 -23.30 -33.10
CA ALA A 177 -14.80 -23.82 -34.46
C ALA A 177 -13.38 -24.17 -34.93
N SER A 178 -13.23 -25.43 -35.30
CA SER A 178 -12.03 -26.09 -35.79
C SER A 178 -11.80 -25.81 -37.28
N GLY A 179 -10.55 -25.80 -37.71
CA GLY A 179 -10.19 -25.79 -39.14
C GLY A 179 -8.69 -26.01 -39.35
N SER A 180 -8.29 -27.27 -39.43
CA SER A 180 -6.96 -27.72 -39.85
C SER A 180 -6.81 -27.61 -41.38
N VAL A 181 -5.59 -27.40 -41.90
CA VAL A 181 -4.94 -28.24 -42.93
C VAL A 181 -3.54 -27.70 -43.27
N LEU A 182 -2.65 -28.67 -43.45
CA LEU A 182 -1.22 -28.73 -43.80
C LEU A 182 -0.74 -27.91 -45.02
N LEU A 183 0.57 -27.59 -45.02
CA LEU A 183 1.61 -27.89 -46.06
C LEU A 183 2.88 -27.07 -45.73
N ALA A 184 4.00 -27.69 -45.33
CA ALA A 184 5.10 -28.19 -46.16
C ALA A 184 6.21 -27.15 -46.48
N GLY A 185 7.40 -27.37 -45.92
CA GLY A 185 8.66 -27.50 -46.67
C GLY A 185 9.39 -26.27 -47.23
N ILE A 186 10.60 -26.05 -46.69
CA ILE A 186 11.88 -25.75 -47.38
C ILE A 186 12.04 -24.43 -48.14
N GLY A 187 13.11 -23.68 -47.82
CA GLY A 187 13.88 -22.96 -48.84
C GLY A 187 14.29 -21.52 -48.50
N THR A 188 15.54 -21.36 -48.07
CA THR A 188 16.30 -20.09 -48.15
C THR A 188 16.43 -19.61 -49.60
N PHE A 189 16.25 -18.32 -49.88
CA PHE A 189 17.09 -17.53 -50.81
C PHE A 189 16.81 -16.02 -50.68
N LEU A 190 17.87 -15.24 -50.45
CA LEU A 190 17.95 -13.81 -50.71
C LEU A 190 17.89 -13.56 -52.22
N VAL A 191 17.27 -12.45 -52.67
CA VAL A 191 17.74 -11.60 -53.79
C VAL A 191 16.95 -10.28 -53.82
N LEU A 192 17.71 -9.20 -54.02
CA LEU A 192 17.32 -7.82 -54.31
C LEU A 192 16.46 -7.67 -55.58
N GLY A 193 15.69 -6.59 -55.65
CA GLY A 193 15.20 -6.02 -56.92
C GLY A 193 13.84 -5.35 -56.72
N ASP A 194 13.79 -4.05 -56.51
CA ASP A 194 13.69 -3.00 -57.53
C ASP A 194 12.24 -2.68 -57.93
N ARG A 195 11.99 -1.38 -58.03
CA ARG A 195 10.71 -0.68 -58.17
C ARG A 195 9.84 -1.23 -59.31
N LYS A 196 8.52 -1.30 -59.07
CA LYS A 196 7.52 -0.59 -59.89
C LYS A 196 6.08 -0.75 -59.40
N SER A 197 5.46 0.40 -59.17
CA SER A 197 4.08 0.76 -59.51
C SER A 197 2.95 -0.14 -58.98
N GLU A 198 2.48 0.17 -57.78
CA GLU A 198 1.18 -0.31 -57.28
C GLU A 198 0.13 0.82 -57.38
N LYS A 199 -0.99 0.50 -58.04
CA LYS A 199 -2.20 1.32 -58.17
C LYS A 199 -2.91 1.41 -56.80
N PRO A 200 -3.66 2.50 -56.55
CA PRO A 200 -4.25 2.77 -55.23
C PRO A 200 -5.41 1.82 -54.92
N SER A 201 -5.30 1.13 -53.79
CA SER A 201 -6.44 0.47 -53.13
C SER A 201 -7.28 1.50 -52.35
N PRO A 202 -8.60 1.30 -52.22
CA PRO A 202 -9.52 2.21 -51.53
C PRO A 202 -9.22 2.31 -50.02
N PRO A 203 -9.65 3.39 -49.34
CA PRO A 203 -9.22 3.71 -47.98
C PRO A 203 -9.64 2.62 -47.00
N SER A 204 -8.66 1.85 -46.54
CA SER A 204 -8.79 1.03 -45.34
C SER A 204 -9.06 1.95 -44.16
N ALA A 205 -9.99 1.49 -43.32
CA ALA A 205 -10.47 2.13 -42.13
C ALA A 205 -9.37 2.88 -41.39
N THR A 206 -9.65 4.16 -41.10
CA THR A 206 -8.86 5.03 -40.25
C THR A 206 -8.57 4.29 -38.94
N GLU A 207 -7.37 3.72 -38.88
CA GLU A 207 -6.75 3.29 -37.65
C GLU A 207 -6.71 4.55 -36.77
N THR A 208 -7.64 4.62 -35.83
CA THR A 208 -7.77 5.74 -34.91
C THR A 208 -6.55 5.67 -34.02
N ARG A 209 -5.45 6.27 -34.48
CA ARG A 209 -4.28 6.57 -33.68
C ARG A 209 -4.81 7.32 -32.46
N PRO A 210 -4.70 6.78 -31.23
CA PRO A 210 -5.20 7.48 -30.07
C PRO A 210 -4.55 8.86 -30.04
N ALA A 211 -5.38 9.89 -29.96
CA ALA A 211 -4.92 11.25 -29.76
C ALA A 211 -3.90 11.25 -28.61
N PRO A 212 -2.80 12.03 -28.70
CA PRO A 212 -1.88 12.16 -27.58
C PRO A 212 -2.70 12.57 -26.36
N VAL A 213 -2.72 11.71 -25.34
CA VAL A 213 -3.36 12.01 -24.06
C VAL A 213 -2.73 13.30 -23.58
N ALA A 214 -3.50 14.39 -23.58
CA ALA A 214 -3.02 15.68 -23.11
C ALA A 214 -2.42 15.48 -21.71
N ALA A 215 -1.22 16.00 -21.49
CA ALA A 215 -0.57 15.91 -20.18
C ALA A 215 -1.51 16.48 -19.10
N ASP A 216 -1.60 15.79 -17.97
CA ASP A 216 -2.39 16.27 -16.84
C ASP A 216 -1.91 17.66 -16.42
N ALA A 217 -2.84 18.54 -16.06
CA ALA A 217 -2.51 19.85 -15.52
C ALA A 217 -1.96 19.75 -14.09
N GLU A 218 -1.38 20.84 -13.62
CA GLU A 218 -0.83 20.95 -12.26
C GLU A 218 -1.88 20.63 -11.19
N CYS A 219 -1.45 19.90 -10.16
CA CYS A 219 -2.25 19.39 -9.06
C CYS A 219 -3.24 20.42 -8.48
N ARG A 220 -2.79 21.65 -8.24
CA ARG A 220 -3.55 22.70 -7.55
C ARG A 220 -4.31 23.64 -8.48
N LEU A 221 -4.27 23.40 -9.79
CA LEU A 221 -4.90 24.31 -10.76
C LEU A 221 -6.43 24.31 -10.62
N GLY A 222 -6.96 25.41 -10.09
CA GLY A 222 -8.39 25.60 -9.84
C GLY A 222 -8.88 25.04 -8.50
N ALA A 223 -7.96 24.66 -7.61
CA ALA A 223 -8.25 24.19 -6.25
C ALA A 223 -7.79 25.20 -5.21
N THR A 224 -8.51 25.29 -4.09
CA THR A 224 -8.09 26.04 -2.90
C THR A 224 -7.27 25.16 -1.95
N ASP A 225 -6.61 25.75 -0.95
CA ASP A 225 -5.78 24.97 0.00
C ASP A 225 -6.59 23.92 0.78
N ASP A 226 -7.88 24.16 1.04
CA ASP A 226 -8.77 23.21 1.72
C ASP A 226 -9.26 22.08 0.79
N ASP A 227 -9.16 22.25 -0.53
CA ASP A 227 -9.53 21.24 -1.51
C ASP A 227 -8.45 20.15 -1.66
N ILE A 228 -7.20 20.50 -1.40
CA ILE A 228 -6.03 19.62 -1.58
C ILE A 228 -5.08 19.73 -0.38
N ILE A 229 -5.10 18.69 0.45
CA ILE A 229 -4.22 18.59 1.61
C ILE A 229 -2.88 18.01 1.17
N ALA A 230 -1.84 18.85 1.14
CA ALA A 230 -0.52 18.47 0.66
C ALA A 230 0.15 17.40 1.53
N ASN A 231 0.04 17.54 2.86
CA ASN A 231 0.64 16.61 3.83
C ASN A 231 -0.43 15.67 4.40
N THR A 232 -0.83 14.67 3.60
CA THR A 232 -1.86 13.69 3.94
C THR A 232 -1.64 13.01 5.31
N PRO A 233 -0.42 12.51 5.65
CA PRO A 233 -0.19 11.84 6.93
C PRO A 233 -0.32 12.77 8.15
N ALA A 234 -0.17 14.09 7.99
CA ALA A 234 -0.36 15.02 9.09
C ALA A 234 -1.83 15.17 9.51
N LEU A 235 -2.78 14.84 8.62
CA LEU A 235 -4.20 15.02 8.86
C LEU A 235 -4.99 13.72 8.94
N PHE A 236 -4.60 12.72 8.14
CA PHE A 236 -5.30 11.45 8.06
C PHE A 236 -4.48 10.33 8.68
N ASP A 237 -5.05 9.69 9.70
CA ASP A 237 -4.54 8.44 10.24
C ASP A 237 -4.87 7.30 9.28
N ASP A 238 -3.83 6.68 8.72
CA ASP A 238 -3.95 5.58 7.77
C ASP A 238 -4.76 4.41 8.35
N ASP A 239 -4.70 4.14 9.64
CA ASP A 239 -5.44 3.01 10.26
C ASP A 239 -6.93 3.29 10.37
N ARG A 240 -7.32 4.56 10.32
CA ARG A 240 -8.73 5.00 10.39
C ARG A 240 -9.30 5.30 9.00
N ALA A 241 -8.44 5.39 7.99
CA ALA A 241 -8.85 5.56 6.61
C ALA A 241 -9.45 4.27 6.03
N THR A 242 -10.49 4.42 5.20
CA THR A 242 -11.05 3.28 4.50
C THR A 242 -10.22 2.97 3.26
N ARG A 243 -9.71 1.74 3.20
CA ARG A 243 -9.01 1.23 2.02
C ARG A 243 -10.00 0.88 0.91
N LEU A 244 -9.74 1.35 -0.31
CA LEU A 244 -10.48 0.96 -1.50
C LEU A 244 -9.96 -0.37 -2.05
N SER A 245 -10.88 -1.15 -2.63
CA SER A 245 -10.58 -2.38 -3.37
C SER A 245 -10.60 -2.11 -4.88
N PRO A 246 -9.69 -2.71 -5.67
CA PRO A 246 -8.63 -3.63 -5.25
C PRO A 246 -7.41 -2.90 -4.65
N THR A 247 -6.51 -3.67 -4.04
CA THR A 247 -5.16 -3.18 -3.76
C THR A 247 -4.45 -2.90 -5.09
N LEU A 248 -3.57 -1.90 -5.11
CA LEU A 248 -2.94 -1.45 -6.36
C LEU A 248 -1.60 -2.15 -6.62
N ASP A 249 -1.33 -3.23 -5.90
CA ASP A 249 -0.03 -3.92 -5.91
C ASP A 249 0.28 -4.52 -7.29
N PHE A 250 1.52 -4.39 -7.74
CA PHE A 250 2.07 -5.08 -8.90
C PHE A 250 3.60 -5.16 -8.81
N ASP A 251 4.18 -6.24 -9.31
CA ASP A 251 5.62 -6.47 -9.27
C ASP A 251 6.17 -6.31 -7.83
N GLN A 252 7.11 -5.42 -7.58
CA GLN A 252 7.61 -5.07 -6.24
C GLN A 252 6.93 -3.82 -5.67
N MET A 253 6.08 -3.14 -6.44
CA MET A 253 5.31 -1.99 -5.98
C MET A 253 4.09 -2.47 -5.19
N ASN A 254 3.91 -1.92 -4.00
CA ASN A 254 2.72 -2.16 -3.19
C ASN A 254 2.05 -0.84 -2.82
N GLY A 255 0.72 -0.84 -2.80
CA GLY A 255 -0.03 0.38 -2.66
C GLY A 255 -1.52 0.19 -2.46
N SER A 256 -2.15 1.30 -2.10
CA SER A 256 -3.58 1.33 -1.86
C SER A 256 -4.14 2.72 -2.13
N ALA A 257 -5.31 2.74 -2.73
CA ALA A 257 -6.18 3.91 -2.70
C ALA A 257 -6.97 3.92 -1.39
N ARG A 258 -7.11 5.09 -0.79
CA ARG A 258 -7.73 5.29 0.51
C ARG A 258 -8.64 6.50 0.48
N TYR A 259 -9.60 6.51 1.40
CA TYR A 259 -10.40 7.69 1.66
C TYR A 259 -10.75 7.83 3.13
N ALA A 260 -10.97 9.07 3.54
CA ALA A 260 -11.48 9.42 4.85
C ALA A 260 -12.29 10.70 4.75
N ARG A 261 -13.08 10.98 5.79
CA ARG A 261 -13.82 12.24 5.89
C ARG A 261 -13.07 13.22 6.79
N HIS A 262 -13.02 14.47 6.37
CA HIS A 262 -12.50 15.60 7.14
C HIS A 262 -13.36 16.83 6.85
N ASP A 263 -13.77 17.55 7.88
CA ASP A 263 -14.60 18.76 7.79
C ASP A 263 -15.82 18.62 6.86
N GLY A 264 -16.54 17.50 7.01
CA GLY A 264 -17.76 17.19 6.25
C GLY A 264 -17.52 16.67 4.82
N ARG A 265 -16.29 16.77 4.31
CA ARG A 265 -15.91 16.40 2.95
C ARG A 265 -15.18 15.06 2.96
N THR A 266 -15.31 14.30 1.87
CA THR A 266 -14.51 13.08 1.68
C THR A 266 -13.25 13.46 0.93
N TYR A 267 -12.12 12.91 1.35
CA TYR A 267 -10.84 13.07 0.68
C TYR A 267 -10.32 11.72 0.25
N TYR A 268 -9.73 11.67 -0.94
CA TYR A 268 -9.10 10.49 -1.51
C TYR A 268 -7.59 10.71 -1.63
N TRP A 269 -6.80 9.67 -1.43
CA TRP A 269 -5.35 9.68 -1.67
C TRP A 269 -4.81 8.30 -2.04
N GLY A 270 -3.61 8.27 -2.60
CA GLY A 270 -2.82 7.07 -2.80
C GLY A 270 -1.73 6.92 -1.74
N ARG A 271 -1.46 5.67 -1.36
CA ARG A 271 -0.30 5.26 -0.57
C ARG A 271 0.54 4.30 -1.42
N ALA A 272 1.85 4.52 -1.49
CA ALA A 272 2.79 3.73 -2.28
C ALA A 272 4.01 3.33 -1.47
N GLY A 273 4.49 2.10 -1.67
CA GLY A 273 5.75 1.59 -1.18
C GLY A 273 6.35 0.64 -2.21
N SER A 274 7.60 0.25 -2.01
CA SER A 274 8.25 -0.77 -2.82
C SER A 274 8.99 -1.78 -1.94
N ASP A 275 8.82 -3.07 -2.23
CA ASP A 275 9.46 -4.17 -1.50
C ASP A 275 10.95 -4.32 -1.86
N ASP A 276 11.35 -3.90 -3.07
CA ASP A 276 12.76 -3.86 -3.48
C ASP A 276 13.52 -2.64 -2.94
N GLN A 277 12.81 -1.71 -2.28
CA GLN A 277 13.34 -0.48 -1.70
C GLN A 277 14.11 0.40 -2.71
N ASP A 278 13.85 0.25 -4.01
CA ASP A 278 14.42 1.12 -5.03
C ASP A 278 13.61 2.44 -5.07
N PRO A 279 14.19 3.57 -4.65
CA PRO A 279 13.48 4.83 -4.62
C PRO A 279 13.23 5.43 -6.01
N HIS A 280 13.94 4.95 -7.04
CA HIS A 280 13.73 5.32 -8.43
C HIS A 280 12.71 4.41 -9.12
N ALA A 281 12.13 3.45 -8.39
CA ALA A 281 11.18 2.52 -8.95
C ALA A 281 9.79 3.11 -9.16
N GLY A 282 9.47 4.34 -8.76
CA GLY A 282 8.21 5.01 -9.11
C GLY A 282 7.50 5.71 -7.94
N GLY A 283 6.19 5.53 -7.80
CA GLY A 283 5.39 6.24 -6.78
C GLY A 283 3.88 6.09 -6.91
N ALA A 284 3.12 6.98 -6.25
CA ALA A 284 1.66 7.08 -6.39
C ALA A 284 1.23 8.47 -6.85
N ARG A 285 0.18 8.53 -7.68
CA ARG A 285 -0.48 9.76 -8.10
C ARG A 285 -1.97 9.68 -7.91
N ILE A 286 -2.56 10.80 -7.54
CA ILE A 286 -4.00 11.02 -7.60
C ILE A 286 -4.29 11.99 -8.73
N ARG A 287 -5.20 11.59 -9.61
CA ARG A 287 -5.70 12.38 -10.71
C ARG A 287 -7.12 12.80 -10.40
N TRP A 288 -7.47 14.02 -10.74
CA TRP A 288 -8.83 14.52 -10.58
C TRP A 288 -9.28 15.40 -11.74
N SER A 289 -10.57 15.39 -12.02
CA SER A 289 -11.19 16.28 -13.00
C SER A 289 -12.51 16.83 -12.49
N THR A 290 -12.78 18.10 -12.81
CA THR A 290 -14.13 18.66 -12.65
C THR A 290 -14.94 18.35 -13.91
N PRO A 291 -16.24 18.72 -13.97
CA PRO A 291 -17.05 18.56 -15.18
C PRO A 291 -16.51 19.26 -16.44
N ASP A 292 -15.49 20.12 -16.31
CA ASP A 292 -14.74 20.68 -17.45
C ASP A 292 -13.95 19.63 -18.25
N GLY A 293 -13.81 18.42 -17.71
CA GLY A 293 -13.16 17.27 -18.34
C GLY A 293 -11.63 17.33 -18.31
N ARG A 294 -11.03 18.39 -17.77
CA ARG A 294 -9.57 18.53 -17.70
C ARG A 294 -9.03 17.76 -16.49
N TRP A 295 -8.08 16.87 -16.72
CA TRP A 295 -7.42 16.15 -15.63
C TRP A 295 -6.29 16.97 -15.02
N ARG A 296 -6.19 16.94 -13.69
CA ARG A 296 -5.08 17.44 -12.88
C ARG A 296 -4.43 16.27 -12.17
N SER A 297 -3.14 16.35 -11.87
CA SER A 297 -2.41 15.26 -11.22
C SER A 297 -1.54 15.75 -10.07
N CYS A 298 -1.64 15.05 -8.94
CA CYS A 298 -0.79 15.22 -7.77
C CYS A 298 0.02 13.93 -7.59
N ALA A 299 1.32 13.99 -7.83
CA ALA A 299 2.21 12.84 -7.79
C ALA A 299 3.17 12.94 -6.59
N SER A 300 3.40 11.81 -5.95
CA SER A 300 4.42 11.63 -4.92
C SER A 300 5.32 10.45 -5.33
N ALA A 301 6.56 10.76 -5.69
CA ALA A 301 7.59 9.75 -5.93
C ALA A 301 7.99 9.08 -4.61
N LEU A 302 8.46 7.84 -4.68
CA LEU A 302 9.08 7.17 -3.55
C LEU A 302 10.27 8.00 -3.05
N ALA A 303 10.44 8.07 -1.73
CA ALA A 303 11.51 8.85 -1.12
C ALA A 303 12.87 8.18 -1.39
N THR A 304 13.86 8.97 -1.83
CA THR A 304 15.25 8.51 -2.07
C THR A 304 16.01 8.09 -0.83
N THR A 305 15.58 8.57 0.33
CA THR A 305 16.33 8.45 1.59
C THR A 305 15.51 7.82 2.72
N GLU A 306 14.19 7.69 2.56
CA GLU A 306 13.30 7.17 3.61
C GLU A 306 12.71 5.81 3.20
N ARG A 307 12.95 4.80 4.06
CA ARG A 307 12.28 3.50 3.96
C ARG A 307 10.88 3.63 4.54
N GLY A 308 9.93 4.04 3.70
CA GLY A 308 8.56 4.28 4.13
C GLY A 308 7.58 4.30 2.97
N TYR A 309 6.30 4.28 3.33
CA TYR A 309 5.26 4.56 2.35
C TYR A 309 5.19 6.05 2.08
N VAL A 310 5.05 6.44 0.82
CA VAL A 310 4.72 7.81 0.43
C VAL A 310 3.22 7.95 0.22
N HIS A 311 2.73 9.16 0.45
CA HIS A 311 1.33 9.51 0.25
C HIS A 311 1.23 10.61 -0.79
N THR A 312 0.25 10.47 -1.68
CA THR A 312 -0.16 11.61 -2.51
C THR A 312 -0.80 12.67 -1.62
N PRO A 313 -0.87 13.93 -2.09
CA PRO A 313 -1.84 14.88 -1.55
C PRO A 313 -3.24 14.26 -1.53
N ALA A 314 -4.03 14.60 -0.53
CA ALA A 314 -5.42 14.15 -0.43
C ALA A 314 -6.32 15.16 -1.14
N VAL A 315 -7.19 14.67 -2.02
CA VAL A 315 -8.06 15.49 -2.86
C VAL A 315 -9.51 15.33 -2.43
N ALA A 316 -10.19 16.44 -2.15
CA ALA A 316 -11.58 16.45 -1.75
C ALA A 316 -12.51 15.98 -2.89
N THR A 317 -13.66 15.39 -2.54
CA THR A 317 -14.68 14.96 -3.52
C THR A 317 -15.38 16.07 -4.26
N THR A 318 -15.17 17.30 -3.81
CA THR A 318 -15.64 18.52 -4.46
C THR A 318 -14.47 19.49 -4.57
N ILE A 319 -14.42 20.31 -5.63
CA ILE A 319 -13.44 21.39 -5.78
C ILE A 319 -14.20 22.62 -6.28
N GLY A 320 -14.06 23.75 -5.60
CA GLY A 320 -14.86 24.95 -5.89
C GLY A 320 -16.38 24.68 -5.83
N GLY A 321 -16.81 23.76 -4.96
CA GLY A 321 -18.22 23.34 -4.83
C GLY A 321 -18.72 22.37 -5.91
N GLN A 322 -17.91 22.02 -6.92
CA GLN A 322 -18.30 21.07 -7.96
C GLN A 322 -17.84 19.65 -7.64
N PRO A 323 -18.66 18.61 -7.88
CA PRO A 323 -18.21 17.23 -7.71
C PRO A 323 -17.10 16.92 -8.71
N ILE A 324 -16.11 16.15 -8.26
CA ILE A 324 -15.00 15.72 -9.11
C ILE A 324 -15.03 14.22 -9.38
N THR A 325 -14.38 13.83 -10.47
CA THR A 325 -14.00 12.44 -10.73
C THR A 325 -12.56 12.24 -10.28
N VAL A 326 -12.29 11.16 -9.54
CA VAL A 326 -10.97 10.83 -9.00
C VAL A 326 -10.47 9.51 -9.57
N GLN A 327 -9.17 9.43 -9.82
CA GLN A 327 -8.48 8.18 -10.12
C GLN A 327 -7.15 8.14 -9.38
N ILE A 328 -6.85 7.04 -8.69
CA ILE A 328 -5.59 6.89 -7.94
C ILE A 328 -4.77 5.80 -8.62
N CYS A 329 -3.51 6.08 -8.90
CA CYS A 329 -2.63 5.21 -9.62
C CYS A 329 -1.31 5.00 -8.88
N LEU A 330 -0.79 3.79 -8.99
CA LEU A 330 0.56 3.42 -8.60
C LEU A 330 1.36 3.24 -9.90
N TRP A 331 2.55 3.82 -10.00
CA TRP A 331 3.40 3.70 -11.19
C TRP A 331 4.78 3.18 -10.85
N ARG A 332 5.39 2.53 -11.84
CA ARG A 332 6.80 2.16 -11.86
C ARG A 332 7.47 2.73 -13.10
N ASP A 333 8.69 3.20 -12.95
CA ASP A 333 9.45 3.81 -14.05
C ASP A 333 10.13 2.74 -14.92
N GLU A 334 10.71 1.70 -14.31
CA GLU A 334 11.41 0.62 -15.02
C GLU A 334 11.06 -0.81 -14.51
N PRO A 335 10.49 -1.69 -15.35
CA PRO A 335 9.85 -1.35 -16.63
C PRO A 335 8.63 -0.44 -16.39
N ARG A 336 8.38 0.50 -17.33
CA ARG A 336 7.28 1.47 -17.17
C ARG A 336 5.94 0.75 -17.06
N ARG A 337 5.27 0.91 -15.92
CA ARG A 337 3.98 0.29 -15.66
C ARG A 337 3.13 1.14 -14.75
N GLU A 338 1.82 1.02 -14.87
CA GLU A 338 0.87 1.72 -14.03
C GLU A 338 -0.34 0.82 -13.71
N ASN A 339 -0.82 0.90 -12.48
CA ASN A 339 -2.05 0.26 -12.04
C ASN A 339 -2.92 1.30 -11.31
N CYS A 340 -4.14 1.50 -11.82
CA CYS A 340 -5.05 2.53 -11.33
C CYS A 340 -6.34 1.93 -10.78
N THR A 341 -6.97 2.66 -9.86
CA THR A 341 -8.37 2.43 -9.51
C THR A 341 -9.27 2.67 -10.74
N GLN A 342 -10.47 2.12 -10.68
CA GLN A 342 -11.57 2.64 -11.51
C GLN A 342 -11.80 4.12 -11.17
N GLN A 343 -12.34 4.86 -12.13
CA GLN A 343 -12.71 6.26 -11.92
C GLN A 343 -13.84 6.33 -10.90
N ILE A 344 -13.65 7.15 -9.86
CA ILE A 344 -14.59 7.36 -8.77
C ILE A 344 -15.28 8.69 -9.05
N SER A 345 -16.50 8.64 -9.59
CA SER A 345 -17.34 9.82 -9.77
C SER A 345 -18.19 10.04 -8.52
N ASN A 346 -18.15 11.26 -7.96
CA ASN A 346 -19.03 11.66 -6.86
C ASN A 346 -20.28 12.42 -7.35
N GLY A 347 -20.54 12.40 -8.66
CA GLY A 347 -21.65 13.10 -9.29
C GLY A 347 -22.49 12.19 -10.19
N ARG A 348 -23.62 11.74 -9.63
CA ARG A 348 -24.76 11.00 -10.21
C ARG A 348 -24.62 9.49 -10.40
#